data_AF-A0A9D9NZX1-F1
#
_entry.id   AF-A0A9D9NZX1-F1
#
_cell.length_a   1.000
_cell.length_b   1.000
_cell.length_c   1.000
_cell.angle_alpha   90.00
_cell.angle_beta   90.00
_cell.angle_gamma   90.00
#
_symmetry.space_group_name_H-M   'P 1'
#
loop_
_entity.id
_entity.type
_entity.pdbx_description
1 polymer ?
#
loop_
_entity_poly.entity_id
_entity_poly.type
_entity_poly.pdbx_seq_one_letter_code
_entity_poly.pdbx_strand_id
1 'polypeptide(L)'
;MAQPQTLRRVQRSTRGKRIALVVGGTLLTLFLALQGVALALPRTNPPVVAEPAWDSPQTRELFMRACGDCHSNQTNWRWYTYVAPAAFLAYRDVVEGRQKCNVSEWGSGGEAKCDESVEQIREGKMPPWFYLPLHPEANLSAQEKDQLIRGLLATFGEGGGERERRGEPGTRPGEDESGEEGARTSPLALRLA
;
A
#
# COMPACT_ATOMS: atom_id res chain seq x y z
N MET A 1 39.48 -23.66 55.27
CA MET A 1 39.63 -22.18 55.12
C MET A 1 38.37 -21.63 54.47
N ALA A 2 37.48 -21.00 55.25
CA ALA A 2 36.22 -20.43 54.75
C ALA A 2 36.40 -18.92 54.50
N GLN A 3 36.15 -18.47 53.28
CA GLN A 3 36.25 -17.06 52.91
C GLN A 3 35.10 -16.25 53.56
N PRO A 4 35.33 -15.06 54.13
CA PRO A 4 34.33 -14.34 54.90
C PRO A 4 33.12 -13.95 54.04
N GLN A 5 31.92 -14.30 54.54
CA GLN A 5 30.61 -14.11 53.89
C GLN A 5 30.35 -12.66 53.44
N THR A 6 30.97 -11.68 54.09
CA THR A 6 30.87 -10.25 53.81
C THR A 6 31.48 -9.86 52.45
N LEU A 7 32.62 -10.45 52.06
CA LEU A 7 33.26 -10.20 50.76
C LEU A 7 32.40 -10.72 49.60
N ARG A 8 31.77 -11.89 49.77
CA ARG A 8 30.86 -12.47 48.76
C ARG A 8 29.65 -11.57 48.46
N ARG A 9 29.07 -10.91 49.47
CA ARG A 9 27.94 -9.99 49.30
C ARG A 9 28.35 -8.71 48.55
N VAL A 10 29.49 -8.11 48.90
CA VAL A 10 30.03 -6.92 48.23
C VAL A 10 30.42 -7.22 46.78
N GLN A 11 31.04 -8.37 46.52
CA GLN A 11 31.48 -8.78 45.18
C GLN A 11 30.30 -9.16 44.27
N ARG A 12 29.19 -9.68 44.82
CA ARG A 12 27.91 -9.86 44.08
C ARG A 12 27.26 -8.51 43.72
N SER A 13 27.29 -7.53 44.62
CA SER A 13 26.75 -6.18 44.39
C SER A 13 27.48 -5.43 43.28
N THR A 14 28.82 -5.48 43.25
CA THR A 14 29.62 -4.82 42.22
C THR A 14 29.53 -5.49 40.85
N ARG A 15 29.47 -6.83 40.79
CA ARG A 15 29.21 -7.57 39.53
C ARG A 15 27.82 -7.27 38.97
N GLY A 16 26.78 -7.24 39.82
CA GLY A 16 25.42 -6.86 39.41
C GLY A 16 25.36 -5.44 38.83
N LYS A 17 26.02 -4.47 39.47
CA LYS A 17 26.14 -3.09 38.96
C LYS A 17 26.86 -3.02 37.62
N ARG A 18 27.97 -3.75 37.45
CA ARG A 18 28.70 -3.80 36.17
C ARG A 18 27.87 -4.42 35.06
N ILE A 19 27.16 -5.52 35.34
CA ILE A 19 26.25 -6.16 34.36
C ILE A 19 25.14 -5.19 33.98
N ALA A 20 24.50 -4.53 34.95
CA ALA A 20 23.45 -3.55 34.68
C ALA A 20 23.96 -2.37 33.83
N LEU A 21 25.17 -1.87 34.10
CA LEU A 21 25.80 -0.81 33.30
C LEU A 21 26.09 -1.26 31.86
N VAL A 22 26.63 -2.47 31.68
CA VAL A 22 26.91 -3.02 30.35
C VAL A 22 25.61 -3.22 29.58
N VAL A 23 24.61 -3.87 30.18
CA VAL A 23 23.30 -4.10 29.54
C VAL A 23 22.62 -2.77 29.21
N GLY A 24 22.57 -1.82 30.15
CA GLY A 24 21.99 -0.51 29.91
C GLY A 24 22.71 0.27 28.80
N GLY A 25 24.04 0.25 28.79
CA GLY A 25 24.86 0.86 27.74
C GLY A 25 24.64 0.22 26.37
N THR A 26 24.53 -1.10 26.31
CA THR A 26 24.20 -1.82 25.06
C THR A 26 22.80 -1.44 24.56
N LEU A 27 21.79 -1.46 25.42
CA LEU A 27 20.41 -1.09 25.03
C LEU A 27 20.31 0.36 24.56
N LEU A 28 20.98 1.29 25.24
CA LEU A 28 21.03 2.69 24.83
C LEU A 28 21.70 2.86 23.46
N THR A 29 22.85 2.19 23.25
CA THR A 29 23.55 2.23 21.97
C THR A 29 22.68 1.69 20.83
N LEU A 30 22.00 0.56 21.05
CA LEU A 30 21.05 -0.01 20.09
C LEU A 30 19.87 0.95 19.83
N PHE A 31 19.31 1.55 20.87
CA PHE A 31 18.23 2.53 20.72
C PHE A 31 18.68 3.73 19.88
N LEU A 32 19.84 4.32 20.17
CA LEU A 32 20.36 5.46 19.40
C LEU A 32 20.65 5.09 17.95
N ALA A 33 21.17 3.89 17.69
CA ALA A 33 21.36 3.38 16.33
C ALA A 33 20.00 3.26 15.59
N LEU A 34 18.99 2.67 16.23
CA LEU A 34 17.65 2.56 15.66
C LEU A 34 16.99 3.93 15.43
N GLN A 35 17.18 4.89 16.33
CA GLN A 35 16.70 6.26 16.13
C GLN A 35 17.42 6.95 14.96
N GLY A 36 18.73 6.72 14.79
CA GLY A 36 19.47 7.20 13.63
C GLY A 36 18.89 6.69 12.30
N VAL A 37 18.57 5.39 12.22
CA VAL A 37 17.91 4.80 11.05
C VAL A 37 16.51 5.39 10.86
N ALA A 38 15.72 5.49 11.92
CA ALA A 38 14.39 6.09 11.86
C ALA A 38 14.45 7.51 11.28
N LEU A 39 15.31 8.38 11.80
CA LEU A 39 15.43 9.76 11.32
C LEU A 39 15.88 9.86 9.85
N ALA A 40 16.58 8.85 9.33
CA ALA A 40 17.04 8.81 7.95
C ALA A 40 15.96 8.37 6.92
N LEU A 41 14.81 7.85 7.34
CA LEU A 41 13.74 7.43 6.40
C LEU A 41 13.16 8.64 5.64
N PRO A 42 12.95 8.54 4.30
CA PRO A 42 12.42 9.64 3.52
C PRO A 42 10.92 9.85 3.81
N ARG A 43 10.54 11.00 4.37
CA ARG A 43 9.15 11.34 4.72
C ARG A 43 8.68 12.57 3.97
N THR A 44 8.90 12.56 2.66
CA THR A 44 8.44 13.63 1.79
C THR A 44 7.14 13.23 1.15
N ASN A 45 6.32 14.24 0.90
CA ASN A 45 5.09 14.10 0.14
C ASN A 45 5.42 14.47 -1.31
N PRO A 46 5.37 13.50 -2.26
CA PRO A 46 5.43 13.84 -3.66
C PRO A 46 4.28 14.79 -4.05
N PRO A 47 4.36 15.48 -5.19
CA PRO A 47 3.23 16.27 -5.66
C PRO A 47 2.01 15.37 -5.93
N VAL A 48 0.82 15.96 -5.82
CA VAL A 48 -0.40 15.32 -6.32
C VAL A 48 -0.39 15.46 -7.84
N VAL A 49 -0.43 14.33 -8.55
CA VAL A 49 -0.45 14.28 -10.02
C VAL A 49 -1.88 14.44 -10.51
N ALA A 50 -2.78 13.61 -9.99
CA ALA A 50 -4.21 13.64 -10.28
C ALA A 50 -4.98 12.87 -9.21
N GLU A 51 -6.26 13.18 -9.07
CA GLU A 51 -7.20 12.47 -8.20
C GLU A 51 -8.29 11.78 -9.01
N PRO A 52 -8.93 10.72 -8.48
CA PRO A 52 -10.12 10.15 -9.09
C PRO A 52 -11.21 11.21 -9.24
N ALA A 53 -12.10 11.00 -10.20
CA ALA A 53 -13.35 11.74 -10.26
C ALA A 53 -14.28 11.25 -9.14
N TRP A 54 -14.07 11.79 -7.93
CA TRP A 54 -14.87 11.50 -6.75
C TRP A 54 -16.36 11.66 -7.06
N ASP A 55 -17.19 10.70 -6.62
CA ASP A 55 -18.65 10.80 -6.79
C ASP A 55 -19.21 12.05 -6.12
N SER A 56 -18.61 12.47 -5.00
CA SER A 56 -19.01 13.63 -4.24
C SER A 56 -17.84 14.21 -3.42
N PRO A 57 -17.89 15.50 -3.06
CA PRO A 57 -16.93 16.10 -2.12
C PRO A 57 -16.88 15.37 -0.76
N GLN A 58 -18.03 14.86 -0.31
CA GLN A 58 -18.15 14.09 0.94
C GLN A 58 -17.27 12.83 0.89
N THR A 59 -17.31 12.06 -0.20
CA THR A 59 -16.50 10.84 -0.32
C THR A 59 -15.01 11.16 -0.26
N ARG A 60 -14.58 12.20 -0.98
CA ARG A 60 -13.20 12.67 -0.92
C ARG A 60 -12.80 13.04 0.50
N GLU A 61 -13.63 13.81 1.21
CA GLU A 61 -13.35 14.24 2.58
C GLU A 61 -13.23 13.05 3.53
N LEU A 62 -14.19 12.11 3.49
CA LEU A 62 -14.16 10.89 4.30
C LEU A 62 -12.92 10.04 4.00
N PHE A 63 -12.58 9.87 2.72
CA PHE A 63 -11.39 9.11 2.31
C PHE A 63 -10.11 9.78 2.80
N MET A 64 -9.94 11.08 2.55
CA MET A 64 -8.72 11.79 2.95
C MET A 64 -8.55 11.83 4.46
N ARG A 65 -9.65 11.90 5.21
CA ARG A 65 -9.64 11.86 6.67
C ARG A 65 -9.27 10.49 7.25
N ALA A 66 -9.79 9.40 6.69
CA ALA A 66 -9.63 8.06 7.27
C ALA A 66 -8.53 7.21 6.63
N CYS A 67 -8.20 7.47 5.36
CA CYS A 67 -7.33 6.64 4.53
C CYS A 67 -6.17 7.42 3.90
N GLY A 68 -6.34 8.74 3.73
CA GLY A 68 -5.42 9.60 2.97
C GLY A 68 -3.98 9.57 3.46
N ASP A 69 -3.74 9.39 4.76
CA ASP A 69 -2.39 9.33 5.30
C ASP A 69 -1.54 8.21 4.68
N CYS A 70 -2.15 7.07 4.33
CA CYS A 70 -1.44 5.93 3.71
C CYS A 70 -1.71 5.80 2.21
N HIS A 71 -2.86 6.26 1.73
CA HIS A 71 -3.32 6.04 0.35
C HIS A 71 -3.31 7.31 -0.52
N SER A 72 -2.53 8.32 -0.14
CA SER A 72 -2.33 9.54 -0.93
C SER A 72 -0.89 10.05 -0.82
N ASN A 73 -0.53 11.00 -1.68
CA ASN A 73 0.72 11.75 -1.54
C ASN A 73 0.65 12.85 -0.46
N GLN A 74 -0.48 12.99 0.25
CA GLN A 74 -0.72 14.04 1.25
C GLN A 74 -0.66 13.48 2.68
N THR A 75 0.35 12.66 2.98
CA THR A 75 0.52 12.05 4.31
C THR A 75 0.82 13.09 5.38
N ASN A 76 0.09 13.04 6.49
CA ASN A 76 0.42 13.81 7.68
C ASN A 76 1.48 13.09 8.53
N TRP A 77 2.75 13.42 8.33
CA TRP A 77 3.87 12.87 9.10
C TRP A 77 3.92 13.44 10.53
N ARG A 78 3.17 12.82 11.45
CA ARG A 78 3.15 13.20 12.87
C ARG A 78 4.48 12.94 13.58
N TRP A 79 4.71 13.60 14.71
CA TRP A 79 5.97 13.53 15.46
C TRP A 79 6.40 12.08 15.82
N TYR A 80 5.47 11.17 16.12
CA TYR A 80 5.83 9.80 16.48
C TYR A 80 6.33 8.99 15.27
N THR A 81 6.06 9.44 14.04
CA THR A 81 6.59 8.81 12.82
C THR A 81 8.10 9.02 12.67
N TYR A 82 8.71 9.82 13.55
CA TYR A 82 10.16 10.05 13.63
C TYR A 82 10.84 9.24 14.75
N VAL A 83 10.08 8.56 15.60
CA VAL A 83 10.61 7.83 16.77
C VAL A 83 10.51 6.32 16.54
N ALA A 84 11.62 5.60 16.64
CA ALA A 84 11.61 4.14 16.56
C ALA A 84 10.90 3.52 17.80
N PRO A 85 10.16 2.41 17.62
CA PRO A 85 9.95 1.67 16.37
C PRO A 85 8.78 2.18 15.52
N ALA A 86 7.97 3.12 16.01
CA ALA A 86 6.78 3.62 15.31
C ALA A 86 7.10 4.22 13.93
N ALA A 87 8.26 4.86 13.78
CA ALA A 87 8.77 5.33 12.51
C ALA A 87 8.82 4.27 11.41
N PHE A 88 9.25 3.05 11.74
CA PHE A 88 9.36 1.96 10.77
C PHE A 88 7.99 1.47 10.33
N LEU A 89 7.07 1.34 11.28
CA LEU A 89 5.69 0.93 11.01
C LEU A 89 4.98 1.94 10.11
N ALA A 90 5.01 3.23 10.49
CA ALA A 90 4.37 4.29 9.72
C ALA A 90 4.95 4.40 8.30
N TYR A 91 6.28 4.37 8.16
CA TYR A 91 6.92 4.44 6.85
C TYR A 91 6.53 3.25 5.96
N ARG A 92 6.58 2.02 6.50
CA ARG A 92 6.17 0.82 5.79
C ARG A 92 4.71 0.91 5.34
N ASP A 93 3.81 1.26 6.25
CA ASP A 93 2.38 1.28 5.96
C ASP A 93 2.02 2.35 4.90
N VAL A 94 2.71 3.49 4.89
CA VAL A 94 2.55 4.51 3.84
C VAL A 94 3.09 4.02 2.49
N VAL A 95 4.27 3.39 2.47
CA VAL A 95 4.87 2.87 1.23
C VAL A 95 4.00 1.75 0.65
N GLU A 96 3.62 0.76 1.45
CA GLU A 96 2.76 -0.34 1.01
C GLU A 96 1.34 0.13 0.65
N GLY A 97 0.80 1.10 1.40
CA GLY A 97 -0.49 1.72 1.14
C GLY A 97 -0.53 2.35 -0.25
N ARG A 98 0.42 3.25 -0.55
CA ARG A 98 0.54 3.93 -1.85
C ARG A 98 0.80 2.94 -3.00
N GLN A 99 1.56 1.87 -2.77
CA GLN A 99 1.79 0.84 -3.79
C GLN A 99 0.52 0.08 -4.21
N LYS A 100 -0.43 -0.10 -3.29
CA LYS A 100 -1.71 -0.77 -3.58
C LYS A 100 -2.72 0.23 -4.12
N CYS A 101 -2.85 1.37 -3.46
CA CYS A 101 -3.79 2.41 -3.83
C CYS A 101 -3.22 3.79 -3.44
N ASN A 102 -2.99 4.65 -4.43
CA ASN A 102 -2.58 6.04 -4.26
C ASN A 102 -3.51 6.96 -5.05
N VAL A 103 -4.46 7.58 -4.36
CA VAL A 103 -5.44 8.47 -4.99
C VAL A 103 -4.83 9.78 -5.49
N SER A 104 -3.56 10.07 -5.19
CA SER A 104 -2.85 11.25 -5.73
C SER A 104 -2.10 10.97 -7.03
N GLU A 105 -2.08 9.72 -7.49
CA GLU A 105 -1.41 9.26 -8.71
C GLU A 105 -2.38 8.61 -9.69
N TRP A 106 -3.62 9.13 -9.72
CA TRP A 106 -4.70 8.59 -10.52
C TRP A 106 -4.40 8.67 -12.02
N GLY A 107 -4.55 7.57 -12.75
CA GLY A 107 -4.23 7.51 -14.19
C GLY A 107 -2.73 7.38 -14.48
N SER A 108 -1.90 7.29 -13.45
CA SER A 108 -0.47 6.95 -13.53
C SER A 108 -0.11 5.61 -12.89
N GLY A 109 -1.13 4.79 -12.58
CA GLY A 109 -0.96 3.45 -11.99
C GLY A 109 -1.15 3.40 -10.47
N GLY A 110 -1.42 4.53 -9.82
CA GLY A 110 -1.75 4.56 -8.39
C GLY A 110 -3.07 3.87 -8.05
N GLU A 111 -3.95 3.67 -9.02
CA GLU A 111 -5.29 3.09 -8.86
C GLU A 111 -5.34 1.56 -8.80
N ALA A 112 -4.19 0.87 -8.92
CA ALA A 112 -4.10 -0.56 -9.24
C ALA A 112 -4.94 -1.51 -8.36
N LYS A 113 -5.12 -1.20 -7.06
CA LYS A 113 -5.95 -1.98 -6.12
C LYS A 113 -6.89 -1.09 -5.31
N CYS A 114 -7.27 0.08 -5.84
CA CYS A 114 -8.20 0.96 -5.13
C CYS A 114 -9.63 0.37 -5.06
N ASP A 115 -10.01 -0.51 -5.98
CA ASP A 115 -11.26 -1.27 -5.99
C ASP A 115 -11.39 -2.24 -4.79
N GLU A 116 -10.29 -2.80 -4.30
CA GLU A 116 -10.24 -3.65 -3.09
C GLU A 116 -10.61 -2.87 -1.79
N SER A 117 -10.62 -1.52 -1.82
CA SER A 117 -10.82 -0.69 -0.62
C SER A 117 -12.14 -0.98 0.10
N VAL A 118 -13.21 -1.22 -0.65
CA VAL A 118 -14.54 -1.50 -0.08
C VAL A 118 -14.55 -2.82 0.70
N GLU A 119 -13.89 -3.84 0.17
CA GLU A 119 -13.73 -5.13 0.85
C GLU A 119 -12.94 -4.93 2.16
N GLN A 120 -11.81 -4.22 2.11
CA GLN A 120 -10.98 -3.97 3.29
C GLN A 120 -11.74 -3.22 4.40
N ILE A 121 -12.60 -2.27 4.03
CA ILE A 121 -13.45 -1.53 4.97
C ILE A 121 -14.53 -2.45 5.56
N ARG A 122 -15.19 -3.27 4.73
CA ARG A 122 -16.24 -4.21 5.17
C ARG A 122 -15.70 -5.28 6.12
N GLU A 123 -14.50 -5.80 5.84
CA GLU A 123 -13.80 -6.76 6.70
C GLU A 123 -13.23 -6.13 7.98
N GLY A 124 -13.26 -4.80 8.11
CA GLY A 124 -12.70 -4.10 9.27
C GLY A 124 -11.17 -4.09 9.31
N LYS A 125 -10.52 -4.39 8.18
CA LYS A 125 -9.06 -4.29 8.03
C LYS A 125 -8.62 -2.83 7.88
N MET A 126 -9.48 -1.97 7.33
CA MET A 126 -9.24 -0.54 7.14
C MET A 126 -10.30 0.34 7.83
N PRO A 127 -9.88 1.40 8.55
CA PRO A 127 -8.51 1.66 9.01
C PRO A 127 -8.04 0.59 10.02
N PRO A 128 -6.73 0.27 10.12
CA PRO A 128 -6.24 -0.71 11.06
C PRO A 128 -6.56 -0.33 12.51
N TRP A 129 -6.95 -1.28 13.35
CA TRP A 129 -7.38 -1.00 14.72
C TRP A 129 -6.32 -0.26 15.57
N PHE A 130 -5.03 -0.51 15.33
CA PHE A 130 -3.93 0.14 16.05
C PHE A 130 -3.63 1.57 15.59
N TYR A 131 -4.18 1.99 14.44
CA TYR A 131 -4.04 3.34 13.91
C TYR A 131 -4.98 4.33 14.63
N LEU A 132 -6.19 3.87 15.00
CA LEU A 132 -7.27 4.70 15.56
C LEU A 132 -6.93 5.44 16.87
N PRO A 133 -6.17 4.87 17.84
CA PRO A 133 -5.84 5.60 19.07
C PRO A 133 -5.01 6.87 18.85
N LEU A 134 -4.23 6.92 17.76
CA LEU A 134 -3.42 8.07 17.39
C LEU A 134 -4.08 8.94 16.30
N HIS A 135 -5.19 8.48 15.73
CA HIS A 135 -5.96 9.14 14.66
C HIS A 135 -7.47 9.00 14.93
N PRO A 136 -7.98 9.62 16.00
CA PRO A 136 -9.40 9.55 16.32
C PRO A 136 -10.29 10.09 15.19
N GLU A 137 -9.80 11.02 14.38
CA GLU A 137 -10.48 11.55 13.21
C GLU A 137 -10.76 10.50 12.13
N ALA A 138 -9.95 9.44 12.06
CA ALA A 138 -10.13 8.32 11.13
C ALA A 138 -11.14 7.29 11.63
N ASN A 139 -11.62 7.41 12.88
CA ASN A 139 -12.65 6.54 13.43
C ASN A 139 -14.03 6.92 12.88
N LEU A 140 -14.38 6.31 11.74
CA LEU A 140 -15.66 6.53 11.08
C LEU A 140 -16.82 5.97 11.89
N SER A 141 -17.87 6.77 12.08
CA SER A 141 -19.17 6.28 12.54
C SER A 141 -19.76 5.28 11.54
N ALA A 142 -20.75 4.50 11.98
CA ALA A 142 -21.45 3.57 11.07
C ALA A 142 -22.05 4.29 9.85
N GLN A 143 -22.62 5.49 10.05
CA GLN A 143 -23.18 6.29 8.97
C GLN A 143 -22.11 6.77 7.99
N GLU A 144 -20.98 7.28 8.48
CA GLU A 144 -19.87 7.74 7.64
C GLU A 144 -19.22 6.57 6.90
N LYS A 145 -19.10 5.41 7.55
CA LYS A 145 -18.59 4.18 6.92
C LYS A 145 -19.48 3.75 5.75
N ASP A 146 -20.79 3.77 5.93
CA ASP A 146 -21.75 3.45 4.85
C ASP A 146 -21.73 4.48 3.72
N GLN A 147 -21.60 5.77 4.05
CA GLN A 147 -21.43 6.83 3.06
C GLN A 147 -20.14 6.64 2.26
N LEU A 148 -19.02 6.39 2.94
CA LEU A 148 -17.74 6.13 2.31
C LEU A 148 -17.82 4.91 1.40
N ILE A 149 -18.37 3.78 1.87
CA ILE A 149 -18.52 2.57 1.05
C ILE A 149 -19.31 2.85 -0.24
N ARG A 150 -20.45 3.54 -0.14
CA ARG A 150 -21.24 3.90 -1.34
C ARG A 150 -20.47 4.81 -2.28
N GLY A 151 -19.78 5.81 -1.73
CA GLY A 151 -18.98 6.74 -2.50
C GLY A 151 -17.80 6.08 -3.21
N LEU A 152 -17.09 5.17 -2.53
CA LEU A 152 -15.99 4.42 -3.14
C LEU A 152 -16.49 3.45 -4.22
N LEU A 153 -17.64 2.81 -4.04
CA LEU A 153 -18.25 2.00 -5.11
C LEU A 153 -18.60 2.85 -6.34
N ALA A 154 -19.08 4.08 -6.15
CA ALA A 154 -19.39 4.99 -7.24
C ALA A 154 -18.14 5.62 -7.88
N THR A 155 -17.08 5.84 -7.10
CA THR A 155 -15.82 6.49 -7.55
C THR A 155 -14.89 5.50 -8.25
N PHE A 156 -14.69 4.32 -7.67
CA PHE A 156 -13.74 3.31 -8.17
C PHE A 156 -14.40 2.26 -9.07
N GLY A 157 -15.69 1.96 -8.84
CA GLY A 157 -16.50 1.05 -9.66
C GLY A 157 -16.08 -0.42 -9.65
N GLU A 158 -17.01 -1.33 -9.97
CA GLU A 158 -16.73 -2.76 -10.22
C GLU A 158 -15.94 -3.01 -11.53
N GLY A 159 -15.53 -1.95 -12.23
CA GLY A 159 -14.94 -1.98 -13.58
C GLY A 159 -13.42 -2.12 -13.64
N GLY A 160 -12.74 -2.36 -12.52
CA GLY A 160 -11.29 -2.65 -12.48
C GLY A 160 -10.93 -4.08 -12.89
N GLY A 161 -11.88 -5.03 -12.79
CA GLY A 161 -11.63 -6.46 -12.94
C GLY A 161 -11.55 -7.01 -14.37
N GLU A 162 -11.93 -6.24 -15.40
CA GLU A 162 -11.96 -6.75 -16.78
C GLU A 162 -10.71 -6.43 -17.62
N ARG A 163 -9.78 -5.61 -17.12
CA ARG A 163 -8.57 -5.27 -17.88
C ARG A 163 -7.42 -6.26 -17.71
N GLU A 164 -7.44 -7.10 -16.67
CA GLU A 164 -6.39 -8.09 -16.38
C GLU A 164 -6.63 -9.47 -17.05
N ARG A 165 -7.82 -9.74 -17.61
CA ARG A 165 -8.15 -11.03 -18.27
C ARG A 165 -8.12 -10.97 -19.81
N ARG A 166 -7.41 -10.01 -20.40
CA ARG A 166 -7.14 -9.97 -21.85
C ARG A 166 -5.63 -9.94 -22.09
N GLY A 167 -4.96 -10.98 -21.62
CA GLY A 167 -3.52 -11.20 -21.81
C GLY A 167 -3.22 -12.67 -22.06
N GLU A 168 -4.04 -13.36 -22.86
CA GLU A 168 -3.73 -14.70 -23.35
C GLU A 168 -3.27 -14.59 -24.81
N PRO A 169 -2.06 -15.07 -25.19
CA PRO A 169 -1.54 -14.89 -26.54
C PRO A 169 -2.29 -15.80 -27.51
N GLY A 170 -3.00 -15.21 -28.47
CA GLY A 170 -3.62 -15.94 -29.56
C GLY A 170 -2.59 -16.72 -30.37
N THR A 171 -2.71 -18.05 -30.33
CA THR A 171 -2.07 -19.00 -31.24
C THR A 171 -2.38 -18.63 -32.69
N ARG A 172 -1.34 -18.51 -33.52
CA ARG A 172 -1.47 -18.31 -34.97
C ARG A 172 -2.07 -19.56 -35.63
N PRO A 173 -3.04 -19.44 -36.55
CA PRO A 173 -3.24 -20.48 -37.57
C PRO A 173 -2.10 -20.32 -38.59
N GLY A 174 -1.34 -21.34 -38.95
CA GLY A 174 -1.81 -22.62 -39.45
C GLY A 174 -1.67 -22.54 -40.97
N GLU A 175 -0.50 -22.94 -41.47
CA GLU A 175 -0.14 -23.04 -42.89
C GLU A 175 -0.84 -24.24 -43.51
N ASP A 176 -1.50 -24.05 -44.65
CA ASP A 176 -1.83 -25.11 -45.60
C ASP A 176 -1.49 -24.69 -47.04
N GLU A 177 -0.40 -25.29 -47.53
CA GLU A 177 -0.02 -25.33 -48.93
C GLU A 177 -0.89 -26.34 -49.72
N SER A 178 -1.32 -25.95 -50.92
CA SER A 178 -1.51 -26.75 -52.15
C SER A 178 -2.32 -25.90 -53.12
N GLY A 179 -1.99 -25.69 -54.40
CA GLY A 179 -1.40 -26.57 -55.41
C GLY A 179 -2.38 -26.63 -56.59
N GLU A 180 -1.86 -26.53 -57.82
CA GLU A 180 -2.51 -26.80 -59.14
C GLU A 180 -3.29 -25.69 -59.89
N GLU A 181 -2.54 -24.94 -60.70
CA GLU A 181 -2.43 -25.06 -62.17
C GLU A 181 -3.69 -25.41 -63.02
N GLY A 182 -4.11 -24.42 -63.83
CA GLY A 182 -4.35 -24.60 -65.27
C GLY A 182 -5.70 -25.13 -65.75
N ALA A 183 -6.51 -24.28 -66.41
CA ALA A 183 -7.09 -24.59 -67.71
C ALA A 183 -7.79 -23.37 -68.34
N ARG A 184 -7.31 -23.04 -69.54
CA ARG A 184 -7.97 -22.20 -70.53
C ARG A 184 -9.28 -22.86 -70.94
N THR A 185 -10.35 -22.08 -71.13
CA THR A 185 -11.23 -22.17 -72.31
C THR A 185 -12.15 -20.96 -72.38
N SER A 186 -11.93 -20.14 -73.40
CA SER A 186 -12.97 -19.35 -74.05
C SER A 186 -13.46 -20.20 -75.23
N PRO A 187 -14.75 -20.16 -75.59
CA PRO A 187 -15.07 -19.38 -76.79
C PRO A 187 -16.48 -18.73 -76.75
N LEU A 188 -16.67 -17.76 -77.66
CA LEU A 188 -17.87 -17.48 -78.50
C LEU A 188 -19.28 -17.66 -77.86
N ALA A 189 -20.26 -16.77 -78.01
CA ALA A 189 -20.58 -15.89 -79.12
C ALA A 189 -21.88 -15.09 -78.82
N LEU A 190 -22.10 -14.04 -79.62
CA LEU A 190 -23.39 -13.61 -80.21
C LEU A 190 -24.43 -12.81 -79.38
N ARG A 191 -24.43 -11.50 -79.67
CA ARG A 191 -25.46 -10.73 -80.43
C ARG A 191 -26.68 -10.09 -79.74
N LEU A 192 -26.89 -8.83 -80.21
CA LEU A 192 -28.13 -8.04 -80.37
C LEU A 192 -28.69 -7.47 -79.04
N ALA A 193 -29.01 -6.18 -78.92
CA ALA A 193 -29.28 -5.10 -79.87
C ALA A 193 -28.89 -3.74 -79.26
#